data_AF-A0A661VSQ5-F1
#
_entry.id   AF-A0A661VSQ5-F1
#
_cell.length_a   1.000
_cell.length_b   1.000
_cell.length_c   1.000
_cell.angle_alpha   90.00
_cell.angle_beta   90.00
_cell.angle_gamma   90.00
#
_symmetry.space_group_name_H-M   'P 1'
#
loop_
_entity.id
_entity.type
_entity.pdbx_description
1 polymer ?
#
loop_
_entity_poly.entity_id
_entity_poly.type
_entity_poly.pdbx_seq_one_letter_code
_entity_poly.pdbx_strand_id
1 'polypeptide(L)' 'MKCEERRPSNSFVLRIWWEQEDGGTFWRGWIQHAASGATCYFHRLSDLLTFVEAHTGPLAQAPGAITNKPG' A
#
# COMPACT_ATOMS: atom_id res chain seq x y z
N MET A 1 26.71 12.32 -22.32
CA MET A 1 26.36 11.37 -21.24
C MET A 1 24.95 11.74 -20.78
N LYS A 2 23.92 11.03 -21.23
CA LYS A 2 22.55 11.29 -20.76
C LYS A 2 22.46 10.70 -19.36
N CYS A 3 22.32 11.53 -18.33
CA CYS A 3 21.96 11.04 -17.01
C CYS A 3 20.59 10.37 -17.16
N GLU A 4 20.57 9.04 -17.02
CA GLU A 4 19.33 8.28 -16.88
C GLU A 4 18.47 9.00 -15.85
N GLU A 5 17.31 9.50 -16.27
CA GLU A 5 16.36 10.17 -15.40
C GLU A 5 15.86 9.11 -14.43
N ARG A 6 16.56 8.96 -13.29
CA ARG A 6 16.17 8.04 -12.23
C ARG A 6 14.78 8.46 -11.81
N ARG A 7 13.76 7.71 -12.26
CA ARG A 7 12.41 7.86 -11.74
C ARG A 7 12.53 7.80 -10.21
N PRO A 8 11.96 8.76 -9.47
CA PRO A 8 12.03 8.74 -8.03
C PRO A 8 11.44 7.42 -7.54
N SER A 9 12.28 6.58 -6.93
CA SER A 9 11.84 5.31 -6.33
C SER A 9 11.16 5.62 -5.00
N ASN A 10 9.91 5.19 -4.86
CA ASN A 10 9.18 5.27 -3.59
C ASN A 10 9.38 3.94 -2.83
N SER A 11 9.74 4.04 -1.55
CA SER A 11 9.94 2.87 -0.67
C SER A 11 9.03 3.00 0.54
N PHE A 12 8.40 1.90 0.93
CA PHE A 12 7.46 1.86 2.04
C PHE A 12 7.84 0.76 3.04
N VAL A 13 7.75 1.07 4.32
CA VAL A 13 7.81 0.07 5.39
C VAL A 13 6.38 -0.27 5.77
N LEU A 14 6.03 -1.54 5.66
CA LEU A 14 4.70 -2.04 5.97
C LEU A 14 4.77 -3.01 7.15
N ARG A 15 3.91 -2.81 8.13
CA ARG A 15 3.70 -3.73 9.24
C ARG A 15 2.23 -4.16 9.23
N ILE A 16 1.98 -5.46 9.29
CA ILE A 16 0.65 -6.05 9.39
C ILE A 16 0.67 -7.02 10.56
N TRP A 17 -0.36 -6.98 11.40
CA TRP A 17 -0.49 -7.85 12.55
C TRP A 17 -1.95 -8.11 12.90
N TRP A 18 -2.17 -9.08 13.77
CA TRP A 18 -3.48 -9.34 14.36
C TRP A 18 -3.57 -8.62 15.71
N GLU A 19 -4.68 -7.92 15.93
CA GLU A 19 -5.08 -7.40 17.24
C GLU A 19 -6.29 -8.19 17.73
N GLN A 20 -6.32 -8.44 19.03
CA GLN A 20 -7.48 -9.02 19.70
C GLN A 20 -8.31 -7.88 20.28
N GLU A 21 -9.57 -7.81 19.90
CA GLU A 21 -10.56 -6.89 20.45
C GLU A 21 -11.78 -7.68 20.93
N ASP A 22 -12.61 -7.05 21.77
CA ASP A 22 -13.84 -7.68 22.24
C ASP A 22 -14.73 -8.05 21.06
N GLY A 23 -14.90 -9.35 20.83
CA GLY A 23 -15.68 -9.88 19.70
C GLY A 23 -14.87 -10.47 18.55
N GLY A 24 -13.52 -10.47 18.61
CA GLY A 24 -12.72 -11.30 17.70
C GLY A 24 -11.30 -10.81 17.41
N THR A 25 -10.63 -11.57 16.53
CA THR A 25 -9.30 -11.23 16.00
C THR A 25 -9.45 -10.39 14.74
N PHE A 26 -8.93 -9.16 14.73
CA PHE A 26 -8.95 -8.28 13.56
C PHE A 26 -7.53 -7.99 13.09
N TRP A 27 -7.33 -7.91 11.78
CA TRP A 27 -6.04 -7.48 11.26
C TRP A 27 -5.93 -5.96 11.34
N ARG A 28 -4.70 -5.50 11.51
CA ARG A 28 -4.31 -4.09 11.54
C ARG A 28 -3.04 -3.90 10.76
N GLY A 29 -2.84 -2.67 10.32
CA GLY A 29 -1.74 -2.29 9.48
C GLY A 29 -1.18 -0.93 9.86
N TRP A 30 0.10 -0.77 9.61
CA TRP A 30 0.79 0.51 9.66
C TRP A 30 1.75 0.59 8.49
N ILE A 31 1.79 1.74 7.85
CA ILE A 31 2.67 2.03 6.73
C ILE A 31 3.45 3.31 7.00
N GLN A 32 4.71 3.33 6.56
CA GLN A 32 5.53 4.53 6.48
C GLN A 32 6.14 4.69 5.09
N HIS A 33 6.08 5.89 4.53
CA HIS A 33 6.87 6.25 3.36
C HIS A 33 8.29 6.63 3.79
N ALA A 34 9.29 5.90 3.30
CA ALA A 34 10.67 6.03 3.78
C ALA A 34 11.29 7.40 3.45
N ALA A 35 10.93 8.00 2.31
CA ALA A 35 11.54 9.26 1.88
C ALA A 35 10.95 10.48 2.60
N SER A 36 9.64 10.49 2.88
CA SER A 36 8.99 11.63 3.56
C SER A 36 8.83 11.42 5.07
N GLY A 37 8.95 10.19 5.56
CA GLY A 37 8.64 9.83 6.95
C GLY A 37 7.14 9.81 7.25
N ALA A 38 6.27 10.12 6.29
CA ALA A 38 4.82 10.11 6.47
C ALA A 38 4.33 8.71 6.87
N THR A 39 3.34 8.64 7.75
CA THR A 39 2.81 7.38 8.26
C THR A 39 1.29 7.32 8.21
N CYS A 40 0.75 6.10 8.20
CA CYS A 40 -0.67 5.85 8.27
C CYS A 40 -0.93 4.53 9.01
N TYR A 41 -1.84 4.54 9.97
CA TYR A 41 -2.44 3.34 10.53
C TYR A 41 -3.70 3.00 9.73
N PHE A 42 -3.91 1.74 9.40
CA PHE A 42 -5.04 1.30 8.60
C PHE A 42 -5.59 -0.06 9.04
N HIS A 43 -6.88 -0.25 8.80
CA HIS A 43 -7.56 -1.54 8.98
C HIS A 43 -8.40 -1.92 7.76
N ARG A 44 -8.34 -1.10 6.69
CA ARG A 44 -8.93 -1.37 5.38
C ARG A 44 -7.87 -1.25 4.31
N LEU A 45 -7.92 -2.14 3.32
CA LEU A 45 -6.99 -2.11 2.18
C LEU A 45 -7.11 -0.82 1.35
N SER A 46 -8.31 -0.21 1.31
CA SER A 46 -8.55 1.07 0.63
C SER A 46 -7.71 2.22 1.21
N ASP A 47 -7.52 2.24 2.52
CA ASP A 47 -6.76 3.30 3.19
C ASP A 47 -5.26 3.15 2.88
N LEU A 48 -4.77 1.90 2.79
CA LEU A 48 -3.41 1.59 2.33
C LEU A 48 -3.20 2.05 0.88
N LEU A 49 -4.12 1.72 -0.02
CA LEU A 49 -4.03 2.13 -1.43
C LEU A 49 -4.02 3.65 -1.57
N THR A 50 -4.93 4.34 -0.88
CA THR A 50 -4.99 5.80 -0.87
C THR A 50 -3.65 6.41 -0.40
N PHE A 51 -3.03 5.85 0.64
CA PHE A 51 -1.73 6.29 1.12
C PHE A 51 -0.62 6.11 0.08
N VAL A 52 -0.59 4.96 -0.61
CA VAL A 52 0.44 4.67 -1.63
C VAL A 52 0.24 5.57 -2.86
N GLU A 53 -0.99 5.77 -3.31
CA GLU A 53 -1.32 6.62 -4.46
C GLU A 53 -0.98 8.09 -4.21
N ALA A 54 -1.13 8.58 -2.97
CA ALA A 54 -0.73 9.93 -2.61
C ALA A 54 0.77 10.21 -2.82
N HIS A 55 1.62 9.17 -2.80
CA HIS A 55 3.08 9.29 -2.98
C HIS A 55 3.56 8.84 -4.37
N THR A 56 2.84 7.91 -5.01
CA THR A 56 3.24 7.31 -6.29
C THR A 56 2.45 7.85 -7.48
N GLY A 57 1.39 8.63 -7.24
CA GLY A 57 0.35 8.89 -8.23
C GLY A 57 -0.62 7.71 -8.35
N PRO A 58 -1.61 7.79 -9.25
CA PRO A 58 -2.55 6.69 -9.45
C PRO A 58 -1.83 5.39 -9.82
N LEU A 59 -2.08 4.33 -9.04
CA LEU A 59 -1.58 3.01 -9.39
C LEU A 59 -2.41 2.51 -10.57
N ALA A 60 -1.82 2.47 -11.76
CA ALA A 60 -2.49 1.89 -12.91
C ALA A 60 -2.92 0.45 -12.56
N GLN A 61 -4.20 0.13 -12.75
CA GLN A 61 -4.62 -1.27 -12.69
C GLN A 61 -3.83 -2.03 -13.75
N ALA A 62 -2.97 -2.96 -13.31
CA ALA A 62 -2.33 -3.87 -14.25
C ALA A 62 -3.45 -4.62 -15.00
N PRO A 63 -3.49 -4.59 -16.34
CA PRO A 63 -4.45 -5.37 -17.10
C PRO A 63 -4.13 -6.85 -16.89
N GLY A 64 -4.81 -7.50 -15.94
CA GLY A 64 -4.61 -8.93 -15.67
C GLY A 64 -5.23 -9.46 -14.37
N ALA A 65 -5.55 -8.63 -13.39
CA ALA A 65 -6.06 -9.12 -12.10
C ALA A 65 -7.60 -9.07 -12.02
N ILE A 66 -8.28 -9.92 -12.81
CA ILE A 66 -9.46 -10.73 -12.44
C ILE A 66 -10.04 -11.41 -13.68
N THR A 67 -9.70 -12.68 -13.90
CA THR A 67 -10.63 -13.61 -14.57
C THR A 67 -10.94 -14.71 -13.57
N ASN A 68 -11.89 -14.45 -12.66
CA ASN A 68 -12.61 -15.55 -12.03
C ASN A 68 -13.47 -16.18 -13.12
N LYS A 69 -13.05 -17.35 -13.62
CA LYS A 69 -13.86 -18.16 -14.52
C LYS A 69 -14.97 -18.79 -13.67
N PRO A 70 -16.27 -18.53 -13.93
CA PRO A 70 -17.32 -19.34 -13.34
C PRO A 70 -17.23 -20.76 -13.92
N GLY A 71 -17.57 -21.74 -13.07
CA GLY A 71 -17.45 -23.18 -13.33
C GLY A 71 -18.34 -23.71 -14.45
#